data_AF-A0A7X0HUS5-F1
#
_entry.id   AF-A0A7X0HUS5-F1
#
_cell.length_a   1.000
_cell.length_b   1.000
_cell.length_c   1.000
_cell.angle_alpha   90.00
_cell.angle_beta   90.00
_cell.angle_gamma   90.00
#
_symmetry.space_group_name_H-M   'P 1'
#
loop_
_entity.id
_entity.type
_entity.pdbx_description
1 polymer ?
#
loop_
_entity_poly.entity_id
_entity_poly.type
_entity_poly.pdbx_seq_one_letter_code
_entity_poly.pdbx_strand_id
1 'polypeptide(L)'
;MKGILPAVYLERIEQQLGAPIHQFIDMICGTSTGGIIALGSAAGISASAISNLYINNGEKIFPKNLLTNPLLSAKYSNKQLLVILKDALGKKRLVDAYTE
;
A
#
# COMPACT_ATOMS: atom_id res chain seq x y z
N MET A 1 -8.84 -3.46 8.86
CA MET A 1 -8.22 -4.21 7.74
C MET A 1 -6.97 -4.90 8.27
N LYS A 2 -6.72 -6.18 7.92
CA LYS A 2 -5.52 -6.91 8.40
C LYS A 2 -4.22 -6.54 7.66
N GLY A 3 -4.31 -6.06 6.42
CA GLY A 3 -3.15 -5.74 5.57
C GLY A 3 -2.34 -4.50 5.98
N ILE A 4 -2.79 -3.73 6.98
CA ILE A 4 -2.02 -2.63 7.57
C ILE A 4 -0.84 -3.12 8.43
N LEU A 5 -0.98 -4.30 9.05
CA LEU A 5 0.01 -4.84 9.97
C LEU A 5 1.41 -4.96 9.34
N PRO A 6 1.59 -5.56 8.14
CA PRO A 6 2.91 -5.60 7.50
C PRO A 6 3.48 -4.21 7.19
N ALA A 7 2.65 -3.22 6.82
CA ALA A 7 3.14 -1.86 6.56
C ALA A 7 3.67 -1.19 7.85
N VAL A 8 2.94 -1.33 8.96
CA VAL A 8 3.37 -0.81 10.28
C VAL A 8 4.61 -1.56 10.77
N TYR A 9 4.72 -2.86 10.50
CA TYR A 9 5.90 -3.64 10.86
C TYR A 9 7.14 -3.15 10.10
N LEU A 10 7.02 -2.95 8.77
CA LEU A 10 8.08 -2.38 7.95
C LEU A 10 8.46 -0.96 8.41
N GLU A 11 7.49 -0.14 8.81
CA GLU A 11 7.76 1.18 9.39
C GLU A 11 8.63 1.09 10.65
N ARG A 12 8.36 0.14 11.55
CA ARG A 12 9.20 -0.08 12.73
C ARG A 12 10.60 -0.57 12.36
N ILE A 13 10.74 -1.39 11.33
CA ILE A 13 12.04 -1.83 10.82
C ILE A 13 12.81 -0.63 10.25
N GLU A 14 12.20 0.19 9.39
CA GLU A 14 12.84 1.39 8.85
C GLU A 14 13.27 2.36 9.95
N GLN A 15 12.48 2.52 11.01
CA GLN A 15 12.86 3.33 12.19
C GLN A 15 14.11 2.80 12.89
N GLN A 16 14.29 1.48 12.97
CA GLN A 16 15.48 0.87 13.57
C GLN A 16 16.69 0.93 12.64
N LEU A 17 16.49 0.80 11.33
CA LEU A 17 17.55 0.85 10.32
C LEU A 17 17.98 2.28 9.98
N GLY A 18 17.13 3.28 10.23
CA GLY A 18 17.38 4.69 9.89
C GLY A 18 17.33 4.98 8.39
N ALA A 19 16.88 4.03 7.57
CA ALA A 19 16.78 4.16 6.12
C ALA A 19 15.62 3.32 5.55
N PRO A 20 15.11 3.66 4.35
CA PRO A 20 14.04 2.91 3.68
C PRO A 20 14.39 1.45 3.42
N ILE A 21 13.39 0.56 3.53
CA ILE A 21 13.64 -0.90 3.47
C ILE A 21 14.24 -1.36 2.13
N HIS A 22 13.91 -0.69 1.03
CA HIS A 22 14.38 -1.03 -0.31
C HIS A 22 15.91 -0.92 -0.48
N GLN A 23 16.62 -0.28 0.46
CA GLN A 23 18.09 -0.21 0.45
C GLN A 23 18.76 -1.47 1.04
N PHE A 24 17.99 -2.35 1.67
CA PHE A 24 18.50 -3.52 2.40
C PHE A 24 18.07 -4.86 1.80
N ILE A 25 17.22 -4.85 0.77
CA ILE A 25 16.64 -6.05 0.19
C ILE A 25 16.69 -5.99 -1.34
N ASP A 26 17.10 -7.10 -1.95
CA ASP A 26 17.24 -7.20 -3.40
C ASP A 26 15.88 -7.38 -4.10
N MET A 27 14.92 -8.00 -3.42
CA MET A 27 13.61 -8.32 -3.98
C MET A 27 12.48 -8.00 -3.01
N ILE A 28 11.44 -7.33 -3.52
CA ILE A 28 10.20 -7.07 -2.78
C ILE A 28 9.03 -7.70 -3.55
N CYS A 29 8.29 -8.58 -2.89
CA CYS A 29 7.13 -9.24 -3.49
C CYS A 29 5.91 -9.12 -2.58
N GLY A 30 4.73 -9.18 -3.19
CA GLY A 30 3.48 -9.17 -2.44
C GLY A 30 2.24 -9.29 -3.31
N THR A 31 1.16 -9.77 -2.70
CA THR A 31 -0.13 -9.98 -3.36
C THR A 31 -1.19 -9.12 -2.70
N SER A 32 -2.12 -8.56 -3.50
CA SER A 32 -3.19 -7.69 -3.00
C SER A 32 -2.62 -6.49 -2.21
N THR A 33 -3.04 -6.26 -0.96
CA THR A 33 -2.45 -5.23 -0.09
C THR A 33 -0.93 -5.36 0.05
N GLY A 34 -0.40 -6.59 0.11
CA GLY A 34 1.04 -6.81 0.12
C GLY A 34 1.71 -6.34 -1.18
N GLY A 35 1.02 -6.44 -2.32
CA GLY A 35 1.52 -5.94 -3.60
C GLY A 35 1.58 -4.41 -3.65
N ILE A 36 0.61 -3.73 -3.03
CA ILE A 36 0.65 -2.27 -2.91
C ILE A 36 1.82 -1.84 -2.02
N ILE A 37 2.03 -2.54 -0.89
CA ILE A 37 3.18 -2.29 0.00
C ILE A 37 4.47 -2.52 -0.78
N ALA A 38 4.58 -3.64 -1.51
CA ALA A 38 5.75 -3.97 -2.30
C ALA A 38 6.07 -2.90 -3.36
N LEU A 39 5.06 -2.48 -4.13
CA LEU A 39 5.19 -1.42 -5.13
C LEU A 39 5.57 -0.07 -4.51
N GLY A 40 4.97 0.28 -3.36
CA GLY A 40 5.30 1.52 -2.66
C GLY A 40 6.74 1.54 -2.17
N SER A 41 7.18 0.46 -1.51
CA SER A 41 8.56 0.35 -1.02
C SER A 41 9.56 0.34 -2.18
N ALA A 42 9.29 -0.44 -3.24
CA ALA A 42 10.12 -0.46 -4.44
C ALA A 42 10.14 0.90 -5.17
N ALA A 43 9.09 1.71 -5.05
CA ALA A 43 9.05 3.07 -5.56
C ALA A 43 9.75 4.12 -4.66
N GLY A 44 10.39 3.68 -3.58
CA GLY A 44 11.13 4.55 -2.65
C GLY A 44 10.22 5.31 -1.68
N ILE A 45 8.96 4.89 -1.55
CA ILE A 45 8.04 5.46 -0.56
C ILE A 45 8.36 4.83 0.80
N SER A 46 8.52 5.66 1.83
CA SER A 46 8.76 5.16 3.19
C SER A 46 7.61 4.28 3.67
N ALA A 47 7.92 3.25 4.45
CA ALA A 47 6.91 2.38 5.05
C ALA A 47 5.96 3.17 5.96
N SER A 48 6.42 4.26 6.59
CA SER A 48 5.56 5.19 7.34
C SER A 48 4.53 5.91 6.46
N ALA A 49 4.87 6.28 5.23
CA ALA A 49 3.91 6.88 4.30
C ALA A 49 2.90 5.82 3.80
N ILE A 50 3.36 4.59 3.58
CA ILE A 50 2.51 3.45 3.18
C ILE A 50 1.53 3.07 4.30
N SER A 51 1.99 2.99 5.56
CA SER A 51 1.13 2.70 6.70
C SER A 51 0.07 3.79 6.88
N ASN A 52 0.49 5.07 6.83
CA ASN A 52 -0.39 6.23 6.93
C ASN A 52 -1.42 6.30 5.79
N LEU A 53 -1.08 5.84 4.58
CA LEU A 53 -2.03 5.72 3.47
C LEU A 53 -3.24 4.87 3.87
N TYR A 54 -3.01 3.73 4.53
CA TYR A 54 -4.09 2.86 5.00
C TYR A 54 -4.79 3.36 6.25
N ILE A 55 -4.05 3.93 7.22
CA ILE A 55 -4.64 4.49 8.45
C ILE A 55 -5.63 5.61 8.10
N ASN A 56 -5.18 6.56 7.28
CA ASN A 56 -5.93 7.78 7.01
C ASN A 56 -7.04 7.58 5.98
N ASN A 57 -6.96 6.55 5.13
CA ASN A 57 -7.94 6.31 4.07
C ASN A 57 -8.72 5.01 4.23
N GLY A 58 -8.54 4.25 5.31
CA GLY A 58 -9.17 2.94 5.51
C GLY A 58 -10.70 2.96 5.33
N GLU A 59 -11.39 3.96 5.88
CA GLU A 59 -12.85 4.10 5.74
C GLU A 59 -13.27 4.54 4.33
N LYS A 60 -12.42 5.27 3.60
CA LYS A 60 -12.68 5.66 2.22
C LYS A 60 -12.49 4.49 1.25
N ILE A 61 -11.50 3.64 1.52
CA ILE A 61 -11.23 2.44 0.71
C ILE A 61 -12.26 1.34 1.01
N PHE A 62 -12.66 1.19 2.26
CA PHE A 62 -13.62 0.17 2.72
C PHE A 62 -14.79 0.84 3.45
N PRO A 63 -15.65 1.57 2.73
CA PRO A 63 -16.82 2.19 3.34
C PRO A 63 -17.75 1.13 3.91
N LYS A 64 -18.38 1.42 5.05
CA LYS A 64 -19.35 0.53 5.71
C LYS A 64 -20.71 0.57 4.98
N ASN A 65 -20.69 0.11 3.72
CA ASN A 65 -21.82 -0.26 2.87
C ASN A 65 -22.73 -1.33 3.50
N LEU A 66 -23.92 -1.02 4.05
CA LEU A 66 -24.90 -2.02 4.53
C LEU A 66 -25.83 -2.57 3.43
N LEU A 67 -25.82 -1.99 2.23
CA LEU A 67 -26.82 -2.24 1.18
C LEU A 67 -26.28 -2.87 -0.11
N THR A 68 -25.02 -3.34 -0.13
CA THR A 68 -24.47 -4.00 -1.33
C THR A 68 -24.92 -5.46 -1.40
N ASN A 69 -25.69 -5.81 -2.43
CA ASN A 69 -26.11 -7.19 -2.69
C ASN A 69 -24.91 -8.00 -3.21
N PRO A 70 -24.38 -8.97 -2.42
CA PRO A 70 -23.13 -9.68 -2.75
C PRO A 70 -23.24 -10.60 -3.97
N LEU A 71 -24.44 -10.85 -4.50
CA LEU A 71 -24.68 -11.70 -5.66
C LEU A 71 -24.52 -11.00 -7.02
N LEU A 72 -24.55 -9.67 -7.07
CA LEU A 72 -24.57 -8.90 -8.33
C LEU A 72 -23.36 -7.98 -8.51
N SER A 73 -22.62 -7.66 -7.45
CA SER A 73 -21.50 -6.71 -7.54
C SER A 73 -20.43 -6.92 -6.47
N ALA A 74 -19.22 -6.43 -6.75
CA ALA A 74 -18.15 -6.39 -5.77
C ALA A 74 -18.55 -5.52 -4.56
N LYS A 75 -18.24 -6.00 -3.35
CA LYS A 75 -18.58 -5.32 -2.09
C LYS A 75 -18.07 -3.88 -1.99
N TYR A 76 -16.95 -3.57 -2.67
CA TYR A 76 -16.32 -2.25 -2.66
C TYR A 76 -15.94 -1.83 -4.09
N SER A 77 -16.10 -0.54 -4.38
CA SER A 77 -15.59 0.07 -5.62
C SER A 77 -14.09 0.38 -5.50
N ASN A 78 -13.33 0.15 -6.57
CA ASN A 78 -11.90 0.43 -6.60
C ASN A 78 -11.57 1.92 -6.84
N LYS A 79 -12.56 2.79 -7.08
CA LYS A 79 -12.35 4.20 -7.46
C LYS A 79 -11.52 4.97 -6.42
N GLN A 80 -11.89 4.87 -5.14
CA GLN A 80 -11.18 5.59 -4.07
C GLN A 80 -9.75 5.07 -3.91
N LEU A 81 -9.58 3.75 -3.94
CA LEU A 81 -8.26 3.13 -3.91
C LEU A 81 -7.38 3.62 -5.05
N LEU A 82 -7.91 3.69 -6.27
CA LEU A 82 -7.17 4.12 -7.45
C LEU A 82 -6.71 5.59 -7.33
N VAL A 83 -7.55 6.49 -6.83
CA VAL A 83 -7.19 7.89 -6.60
C VAL A 83 -6.03 7.99 -5.60
N ILE A 84 -6.17 7.32 -4.45
CA ILE A 84 -5.15 7.33 -3.40
C ILE A 84 -3.81 6.77 -3.91
N LEU A 85 -3.84 5.68 -4.70
CA LEU A 85 -2.62 5.09 -5.26
C LEU A 85 -1.97 6.00 -6.31
N LYS A 86 -2.77 6.69 -7.13
CA LYS A 86 -2.25 7.67 -8.11
C LYS A 86 -1.59 8.85 -7.42
N ASP A 87 -2.17 9.33 -6.32
CA ASP A 87 -1.59 10.43 -5.55
C ASP A 87 -0.27 10.00 -4.89
N ALA A 88 -0.20 8.78 -4.36
CA ALA A 88 0.98 8.27 -3.69
C ALA A 88 2.13 7.89 -4.65
N LEU A 89 1.83 7.18 -5.74
CA LEU A 89 2.82 6.67 -6.69
C LEU A 89 3.12 7.65 -7.84
N GLY A 90 2.23 8.61 -8.10
CA GLY A 90 2.36 9.58 -9.18
C GLY A 90 2.38 8.91 -10.55
N LYS A 91 3.39 9.26 -11.35
CA LYS A 91 3.60 8.73 -12.72
C LYS A 91 4.67 7.64 -12.81
N LYS A 92 5.09 7.06 -11.68
CA LYS A 92 6.12 6.01 -11.65
C LYS A 92 5.65 4.77 -12.39
N ARG A 93 6.57 4.14 -13.12
CA ARG A 93 6.38 2.87 -13.84
C ARG A 93 7.20 1.78 -13.14
N LEU A 94 6.94 0.52 -13.50
CA LEU A 94 7.65 -0.62 -12.93
C LEU A 94 9.18 -0.56 -13.18
N VAL A 95 9.59 -0.03 -14.33
CA VAL A 95 11.02 0.16 -14.66
C VAL A 95 11.71 1.22 -13.79
N ASP A 96 10.94 2.05 -13.09
CA ASP A 96 11.46 3.11 -12.22
C ASP A 96 11.62 2.64 -10.75
N ALA A 97 11.48 1.33 -10.49
CA ALA A 97 11.64 0.74 -9.16
C ALA A 97 13.12 0.69 -8.69
N TYR A 98 13.35 0.88 -7.40
CA TYR A 98 14.67 0.87 -6.73
C TYR A 98 15.18 -0.53 -6.36
N THR A 99 14.64 -1.59 -6.94
CA THR A 99 15.03 -2.99 -6.70
C THR A 99 15.62 -3.55 -7.98
N GLU A 100 16.68 -4.36 -7.89
CA GLU A 100 17.38 -4.93 -9.07
C GLU A 100 16.58 -5.98 -9.83
#